data_AF-A0A5N6I5X6-F1
#
_entry.id   AF-A0A5N6I5X6-F1
#
_cell.length_a   1.000
_cell.length_b   1.000
_cell.length_c   1.000
_cell.angle_alpha   90.00
_cell.angle_beta   90.00
_cell.angle_gamma   90.00
#
_symmetry.space_group_name_H-M   'P 1'
#
loop_
_entity.id
_entity.type
_entity.pdbx_description
1 polymer ?
#
loop_
_entity_poly.entity_id
_entity_poly.type
_entity_poly.pdbx_seq_one_letter_code
_entity_poly.pdbx_strand_id
1 'polypeptide(L)'
;MPTAKATINGTLLAETTTWEEVEGNIYFPPSTIQESFFVKSDHTTYCGWKGDAKYFSVVIGDVTIPNAAWYYPAPFYKAKHIKDFVAFYPNKIDVKVE
;
A
#
# COMPACT_ATOMS: atom_id res chain seq x y z
N MET A 1 -14.88 -9.36 13.30
CA MET A 1 -14.74 -9.13 11.85
C MET A 1 -13.28 -9.24 11.53
N PRO A 2 -12.88 -9.87 10.42
CA PRO A 2 -11.48 -9.97 10.09
C PRO A 2 -10.88 -8.58 9.84
N THR A 3 -9.59 -8.43 10.12
CA THR A 3 -8.85 -7.18 10.05
C THR A 3 -7.57 -7.40 9.27
N ALA A 4 -7.28 -6.51 8.32
CA ALA A 4 -5.99 -6.46 7.65
C ALA A 4 -5.06 -5.46 8.37
N LYS A 5 -3.80 -5.84 8.56
CA LYS A 5 -2.76 -4.99 9.18
C LYS A 5 -1.49 -5.01 8.34
N ALA A 6 -0.90 -3.83 8.17
CA ALA A 6 0.44 -3.66 7.63
C ALA A 6 1.34 -3.10 8.72
N THR A 7 2.41 -3.84 9.07
CA THR A 7 3.33 -3.47 10.15
C THR A 7 4.78 -3.65 9.75
N ILE A 8 5.66 -2.94 10.44
CA ILE A 8 7.11 -3.16 10.37
C ILE A 8 7.74 -2.90 11.73
N ASN A 9 8.52 -3.86 12.23
CA ASN A 9 9.19 -3.77 13.54
C ASN A 9 8.26 -3.33 14.69
N GLY A 10 6.99 -3.75 14.65
CA GLY A 10 5.96 -3.38 15.63
C GLY A 10 5.30 -2.00 15.40
N THR A 11 5.75 -1.22 14.43
CA THR A 11 5.07 0.02 14.00
C THR A 11 3.90 -0.31 13.07
N LEU A 12 2.72 0.23 13.38
CA LEU A 12 1.52 0.10 12.55
C LEU A 12 1.52 1.14 11.43
N LEU A 13 1.45 0.68 10.19
CA LEU A 13 1.39 1.53 9.00
C LEU A 13 -0.03 1.68 8.46
N ALA A 14 -0.83 0.61 8.56
CA ALA A 14 -2.24 0.61 8.17
C ALA A 14 -3.01 -0.50 8.91
N GLU A 15 -4.26 -0.23 9.26
CA GLU A 15 -5.19 -1.21 9.82
C GLU A 15 -6.61 -0.94 9.31
N THR A 16 -7.29 -1.98 8.85
CA THR A 16 -8.65 -1.84 8.31
C THR A 16 -9.47 -3.12 8.46
N THR A 17 -10.78 -2.97 8.61
CA THR A 17 -11.75 -4.08 8.52
C THR A 17 -12.36 -4.21 7.12
N THR A 18 -12.01 -3.29 6.20
CA THR A 18 -12.41 -3.31 4.80
C THR A 18 -11.19 -3.11 3.90
N TRP A 19 -10.99 -4.03 2.96
CA TRP A 19 -9.89 -3.98 2.00
C TRP A 19 -10.33 -4.60 0.68
N GLU A 20 -9.55 -4.34 -0.35
CA GLU A 20 -9.64 -5.05 -1.62
C GLU A 20 -8.47 -6.03 -1.73
N GLU A 21 -8.68 -7.17 -2.39
CA GLU A 21 -7.61 -8.12 -2.67
C GLU A 21 -7.47 -8.31 -4.18
N VAL A 22 -6.26 -8.05 -4.69
CA VAL A 22 -5.97 -8.18 -6.13
C VAL A 22 -4.63 -8.86 -6.32
N GLU A 23 -4.65 -10.00 -7.02
CA GLU A 23 -3.46 -10.81 -7.31
C GLU A 23 -2.67 -11.17 -6.03
N GLY A 24 -3.38 -11.49 -4.94
CA GLY A 24 -2.80 -11.85 -3.64
C GLY A 24 -2.23 -10.67 -2.83
N ASN A 25 -2.45 -9.43 -3.28
CA ASN A 25 -2.06 -8.23 -2.54
C ASN A 25 -3.27 -7.60 -1.87
N ILE A 26 -3.10 -7.22 -0.60
CA ILE A 26 -4.10 -6.47 0.16
C ILE A 26 -3.95 -4.98 -0.12
N TYR A 27 -5.04 -4.36 -0.53
CA TYR A 27 -5.16 -2.94 -0.80
C TYR A 27 -5.95 -2.28 0.32
N PHE A 28 -5.26 -1.42 1.06
CA PHE A 28 -5.79 -0.69 2.20
C PHE A 28 -6.42 0.63 1.73
N PRO A 29 -7.62 1.00 2.22
CA PRO A 29 -8.20 2.30 1.92
C PRO A 29 -7.27 3.43 2.36
N PRO A 30 -7.17 4.53 1.59
CA PRO A 30 -6.22 5.63 1.89
C PRO A 30 -6.45 6.23 3.28
N SER A 31 -7.69 6.27 3.76
CA SER A 31 -8.05 6.78 5.10
C SER A 31 -7.50 5.94 6.26
N THR A 32 -6.97 4.75 6.00
CA THR A 32 -6.43 3.83 7.00
C THR A 32 -4.91 3.85 7.07
N ILE A 33 -4.27 4.62 6.19
CA ILE A 33 -2.82 4.74 6.08
C ILE A 33 -2.32 5.80 7.05
N GLN A 34 -1.30 5.45 7.82
CA GLN A 34 -0.62 6.38 8.72
C GLN A 34 0.39 7.22 7.93
N GLU A 35 -0.11 8.25 7.21
CA GLU A 35 0.65 9.07 6.25
C GLU A 35 1.96 9.65 6.80
N SER A 36 2.08 9.86 8.12
CA SER A 36 3.30 10.33 8.78
C SER A 36 4.53 9.47 8.55
N PHE A 37 4.34 8.19 8.21
CA PHE A 37 5.44 7.26 7.90
C PHE A 37 5.75 7.19 6.40
N PHE A 38 5.09 7.96 5.54
CA PHE A 38 5.20 7.81 4.10
C PHE A 38 5.74 9.08 3.44
N VAL A 39 6.65 8.89 2.50
CA VAL A 39 7.12 9.94 1.60
C VAL A 39 6.94 9.48 0.17
N LYS A 40 6.53 10.40 -0.71
CA LYS A 40 6.39 10.11 -2.14
C LYS A 40 7.74 9.72 -2.73
N SER A 41 7.72 8.73 -3.62
CA SER A 41 8.86 8.34 -4.43
C SER A 41 8.63 8.77 -5.88
N ASP A 42 9.72 9.13 -6.57
CA ASP A 42 9.69 9.39 -8.02
C ASP A 42 9.56 8.08 -8.83
N HIS A 43 9.65 6.92 -8.17
CA HIS A 43 9.48 5.63 -8.82
C HIS A 43 8.04 5.44 -9.32
N THR A 44 7.93 4.89 -10.52
CA THR A 44 6.65 4.59 -11.16
C THR A 44 6.82 3.34 -12.03
N THR A 45 5.77 2.54 -12.13
CA THR A 45 5.74 1.36 -13.01
C THR A 45 4.41 1.34 -13.74
N TYR A 46 4.39 0.67 -14.89
CA TYR A 46 3.19 0.56 -15.72
C TYR A 46 2.66 -0.88 -15.73
N CYS A 47 1.36 -1.03 -15.48
CA CYS A 47 0.64 -2.29 -15.61
C CYS A 47 -0.40 -2.16 -16.72
N GLY A 48 -0.37 -3.07 -17.69
CA GLY A 48 -1.24 -3.02 -18.88
C GLY A 48 -2.74 -3.01 -18.61
N TRP A 49 -3.17 -3.41 -17.41
CA TRP A 49 -4.60 -3.42 -17.03
C TRP A 49 -4.93 -2.56 -15.81
N LYS A 50 -3.96 -2.20 -14.97
CA LYS A 50 -4.17 -1.32 -13.81
C LYS A 50 -3.82 0.13 -14.10
N GLY A 51 -2.93 0.43 -15.04
CA GLY A 51 -2.43 1.79 -15.31
C GLY A 51 -1.08 2.06 -14.62
N ASP A 52 -0.78 3.32 -14.36
CA ASP A 52 0.47 3.75 -13.72
C ASP A 52 0.42 3.61 -12.19
N ALA A 53 1.32 2.79 -11.65
CA ALA A 53 1.56 2.72 -10.22
C ALA A 53 2.47 3.86 -9.77
N LYS A 54 2.13 4.46 -8.65
CA LYS A 54 2.98 5.40 -7.88
C LYS A 54 3.41 4.74 -6.59
N TYR A 55 4.56 5.15 -6.08
CA TYR A 55 5.19 4.50 -4.93
C TYR A 55 5.40 5.46 -3.78
N PHE A 56 5.35 4.91 -2.58
CA PHE A 56 5.80 5.55 -1.36
C PHE A 56 6.99 4.79 -0.79
N SER A 57 7.93 5.55 -0.23
CA SER A 57 8.93 5.02 0.68
C SER A 57 8.41 5.16 2.11
N VAL A 58 8.71 4.18 2.96
CA VAL A 58 8.30 4.17 4.37
C VAL A 58 9.47 4.63 5.23
N VAL A 59 9.24 5.58 6.13
CA VAL A 59 10.24 6.17 7.02
C VAL A 59 9.91 5.78 8.45
N ILE A 60 10.86 5.11 9.13
CA ILE A 60 10.74 4.68 10.53
C ILE A 60 11.97 5.15 11.28
N GLY A 61 11.81 6.22 12.07
CA GLY A 61 12.94 6.93 12.65
C GLY A 61 13.88 7.43 11.57
N ASP A 62 15.16 7.05 11.65
CA ASP A 62 16.20 7.43 10.69
C ASP A 62 16.31 6.48 9.48
N VAL A 63 15.49 5.41 9.44
CA VAL A 63 15.54 4.41 8.37
C VAL A 63 14.48 4.72 7.33
N THR A 64 14.90 4.82 6.07
CA THR A 64 13.99 4.91 4.91
C THR A 64 14.01 3.61 4.13
N ILE A 65 12.83 3.04 3.90
CA ILE A 65 12.63 1.83 3.12
C ILE A 65 12.07 2.25 1.76
N PRO A 66 12.90 2.23 0.70
CA PRO A 66 12.51 2.79 -0.58
C PRO A 66 11.43 1.94 -1.25
N ASN A 67 10.43 2.60 -1.85
CA ASN A 67 9.38 1.94 -2.65
C ASN A 67 8.76 0.74 -1.92
N ALA A 68 8.36 0.94 -0.66
CA ALA A 68 7.81 -0.11 0.19
C ALA A 68 6.31 -0.32 -0.03
N ALA A 69 5.62 0.74 -0.47
CA ALA A 69 4.20 0.72 -0.77
C ALA A 69 3.94 1.30 -2.17
N TRP A 70 2.83 0.91 -2.78
CA TRP A 70 2.38 1.44 -4.06
C TRP A 70 0.87 1.63 -4.09
N TYR A 71 0.42 2.48 -5.02
CA TYR A 71 -0.99 2.77 -5.26
C TYR A 71 -1.22 3.18 -6.71
N TYR A 72 -2.48 3.19 -7.13
CA TYR A 72 -2.88 3.62 -8.46
C TYR A 72 -3.77 4.86 -8.36
N PRO A 73 -3.28 6.07 -8.70
CA PRO A 73 -4.08 7.29 -8.65
C PRO A 73 -5.09 7.43 -9.79
N ALA A 74 -4.78 6.83 -10.93
CA ALA A 74 -5.61 6.88 -12.14
C ALA A 74 -5.72 5.49 -12.77
N PRO A 75 -6.33 4.51 -12.06
CA PRO A 75 -6.38 3.16 -12.58
C PRO A 75 -7.35 3.04 -13.76
N PHE A 76 -7.09 2.07 -14.63
CA PHE A 76 -8.04 1.73 -15.70
C PHE A 76 -9.33 1.13 -15.15
N TYR A 77 -10.35 1.06 -16.02
CA TYR A 77 -11.72 0.69 -15.64
C TYR A 77 -11.81 -0.57 -14.76
N LYS A 78 -11.07 -1.62 -15.12
CA LYS A 78 -11.08 -2.91 -14.40
C LYS A 78 -10.49 -2.82 -12.99
N ALA A 79 -9.63 -1.84 -12.73
CA ALA A 79 -8.94 -1.62 -11.46
C ALA A 79 -9.47 -0.40 -10.68
N LYS A 80 -10.61 0.18 -11.08
CA LYS A 80 -11.16 1.38 -10.41
C LYS A 80 -11.48 1.19 -8.92
N HIS A 81 -11.81 -0.04 -8.51
CA HIS A 81 -12.14 -0.36 -7.12
C HIS A 81 -10.94 -0.20 -6.17
N ILE A 82 -9.70 -0.27 -6.66
CA ILE A 82 -8.46 -0.03 -5.89
C ILE A 82 -7.87 1.38 -6.10
N LYS A 83 -8.66 2.32 -6.64
CA LYS A 83 -8.17 3.69 -6.85
C LYS A 83 -7.73 4.29 -5.53
N ASP A 84 -6.51 4.81 -5.49
CA ASP A 84 -5.85 5.42 -4.32
C ASP A 84 -5.65 4.47 -3.13
N PHE A 85 -6.02 3.19 -3.24
CA PHE A 85 -5.74 2.21 -2.20
C PHE A 85 -4.26 1.85 -2.24
N VAL A 86 -3.70 1.64 -1.06
CA VAL A 86 -2.27 1.40 -0.88
C VAL A 86 -2.03 -0.08 -0.60
N ALA A 87 -1.14 -0.69 -1.36
CA ALA A 87 -0.63 -2.03 -1.11
C ALA A 87 0.85 -1.97 -0.75
N PHE A 88 1.35 -3.03 -0.12
CA PHE A 88 2.70 -3.10 0.43
C PHE A 88 3.46 -4.29 -0.11
N TYR A 89 4.79 -4.14 -0.26
CA TYR A 89 5.62 -5.25 -0.69
C TYR A 89 5.86 -6.22 0.47
N PRO A 90 5.45 -7.50 0.35
CA PRO A 90 5.51 -8.45 1.46
C PRO A 90 6.94 -8.83 1.88
N ASN A 91 7.93 -8.58 1.02
CA ASN A 91 9.35 -8.76 1.38
C ASN A 91 9.95 -7.56 2.14
N LYS A 92 9.18 -6.48 2.32
CA LYS A 92 9.61 -5.26 3.04
C LYS A 92 8.73 -4.97 4.26
N ILE A 93 7.42 -5.20 4.15
CA ILE A 93 6.41 -4.89 5.14
C ILE A 93 5.63 -6.17 5.47
N ASP A 94 5.38 -6.42 6.74
CA ASP A 94 4.56 -7.55 7.17
C ASP A 94 3.08 -7.20 7.01
N VAL A 95 2.39 -7.94 6.13
CA VAL A 95 0.96 -7.77 5.87
C VAL A 95 0.24 -9.04 6.29
N LYS A 96 -0.75 -8.91 7.17
CA LYS A 96 -1.54 -10.03 7.69
C LYS A 96 -3.03 -9.71 7.70
N VAL A 97 -3.84 -10.75 7.50
CA VAL A 97 -5.29 -10.72 7.69
C VAL A 97 -5.61 -11.67 8.84
N GLU A 98 -6.29 -11.16 9.87
CA GLU A 98 -6.58 -11.86 11.13
C GLU A 98 -8.07 -11.79 11.49
#